data_AF-A0A9D7MQT0-F1
#
_entry.id   AF-A0A9D7MQT0-F1
#
_cell.length_a   1.000
_cell.length_b   1.000
_cell.length_c   1.000
_cell.angle_alpha   90.00
_cell.angle_beta   90.00
_cell.angle_gamma   90.00
#
_symmetry.space_group_name_H-M   'P 1'
#
loop_
_entity.id
_entity.type
_entity.pdbx_description
1 polymer ?
#
loop_
_entity_poly.entity_id
_entity_poly.type
_entity_poly.pdbx_seq_one_letter_code
_entity_poly.pdbx_strand_id
1 'polypeptide(L)' 'MPKKKAIVFQKLDYFVIWFLLMTKNYKSLSKYFVDLSPEKSRTNTEIISMMKERVRRFVPTASQEAFHTS' A
#
# COMPACT_ATOMS: atom_id res chain seq x y z
N MET A 1 10.55 3.14 18.43
CA MET A 1 10.21 2.07 17.46
C MET A 1 9.34 2.65 16.36
N PRO A 2 9.71 2.56 15.07
CA PRO A 2 8.83 3.04 13.99
C PRO A 2 7.56 2.18 13.98
N LYS A 3 6.42 2.77 14.33
CA LYS A 3 5.12 2.10 14.27
C LYS A 3 4.81 1.81 12.80
N LYS A 4 4.90 0.55 12.36
CA LYS A 4 4.45 0.16 11.03
C LYS A 4 2.95 0.42 10.95
N LYS A 5 2.54 1.33 10.06
CA LYS A 5 1.12 1.64 9.83
C LYS A 5 0.47 0.44 9.15
N ALA A 6 -0.41 -0.26 9.86
CA ALA A 6 -1.20 -1.36 9.30
C ALA A 6 -2.27 -0.80 8.34
N ILE A 7 -2.55 -1.55 7.27
CA ILE A 7 -3.72 -1.29 6.42
C ILE A 7 -4.81 -2.24 6.89
N VAL A 8 -5.95 -1.69 7.30
CA VAL A 8 -7.11 -2.46 7.75
C VAL A 8 -8.32 -2.04 6.92
N PHE A 9 -9.10 -3.03 6.49
CA PHE A 9 -10.34 -2.83 5.76
C PHE A 9 -11.52 -3.37 6.56
N GLN A 10 -12.62 -2.63 6.59
CA GLN A 10 -13.88 -3.11 7.16
C GLN A 10 -14.77 -3.65 6.05
N LYS A 11 -15.55 -4.70 6.35
CA LYS A 11 -16.58 -5.26 5.45
C LYS A 11 -16.06 -5.78 4.10
N LEU A 12 -14.76 -6.05 4.00
CA LEU A 12 -14.16 -6.69 2.83
C LEU A 12 -13.56 -8.04 3.22
N ASP A 13 -13.91 -9.06 2.45
CA ASP A 13 -13.29 -10.37 2.55
C ASP A 13 -11.92 -10.40 1.85
N TYR A 14 -11.07 -11.34 2.25
CA TYR A 14 -9.74 -11.52 1.68
C TYR A 14 -9.76 -11.64 0.15
N PHE A 15 -10.72 -12.41 -0.40
CA PHE A 15 -10.88 -12.56 -1.85
C PHE A 15 -11.25 -11.26 -2.55
N VAL A 16 -12.11 -10.44 -1.92
CA VAL A 16 -12.52 -9.15 -2.48
C VAL A 16 -11.35 -8.17 -2.44
N ILE A 17 -10.59 -8.13 -1.34
CA ILE A 17 -9.37 -7.32 -1.25
C ILE A 17 -8.38 -7.71 -2.34
N TRP A 18 -8.13 -9.01 -2.50
CA TRP A 18 -7.25 -9.52 -3.55
C TRP A 18 -7.75 -9.13 -4.94
N PHE A 19 -9.03 -9.34 -5.25
CA PHE A 19 -9.62 -8.96 -6.53
C PHE A 19 -9.49 -7.45 -6.80
N LEU A 20 -9.79 -6.61 -5.82
CA LEU A 20 -9.66 -5.15 -5.94
C LEU A 20 -8.20 -4.70 -6.10
N LEU A 21 -7.25 -5.38 -5.45
CA LEU A 21 -5.82 -5.12 -5.61
C LEU A 21 -5.34 -5.51 -7.01
N MET A 22 -5.71 -6.69 -7.50
CA MET A 22 -5.33 -7.19 -8.82
C MET A 22 -5.91 -6.33 -9.95
N THR A 23 -7.15 -5.87 -9.79
CA THR A 23 -7.80 -4.92 -10.71
C THR A 23 -7.35 -3.47 -10.52
N LYS A 24 -6.42 -3.21 -9.58
CA LYS A 24 -5.91 -1.87 -9.21
C LYS A 24 -7.02 -0.87 -8.84
N ASN A 25 -8.14 -1.34 -8.33
CA ASN A 25 -9.30 -0.52 -7.98
C ASN A 25 -9.14 0.09 -6.58
N TYR A 26 -8.11 0.93 -6.42
CA TYR A 26 -7.78 1.59 -5.16
C TYR A 26 -8.88 2.53 -4.66
N LYS A 27 -9.70 3.07 -5.58
CA LYS A 27 -10.84 3.93 -5.23
C LYS A 27 -11.91 3.18 -4.45
N SER A 28 -12.13 1.90 -4.77
CA SER A 28 -13.07 1.07 -4.01
C SER A 28 -12.46 0.67 -2.67
N LEU A 29 -11.18 0.27 -2.67
CA LEU A 29 -10.44 -0.06 -1.45
C LEU A 29 -10.42 1.10 -0.42
N SER A 30 -10.27 2.35 -0.88
CA SER A 30 -10.20 3.51 0.03
C SER A 30 -11.51 3.75 0.79
N LYS A 31 -12.66 3.38 0.21
CA LYS A 31 -13.98 3.54 0.87
C LYS A 31 -14.15 2.62 2.08
N TYR A 32 -13.48 1.48 2.07
CA TYR A 32 -13.54 0.47 3.13
C TYR A 32 -12.35 0.55 4.07
N PHE A 33 -11.42 1.50 3.84
CA PHE A 33 -10.24 1.67 4.66
C PHE A 33 -10.63 2.21 6.04
N VAL A 34 -10.11 1.57 7.08
CA VAL A 34 -10.27 2.03 8.46
C VAL A 34 -9.02 2.79 8.87
N ASP A 35 -9.17 4.08 9.16
CA ASP A 35 -8.08 4.86 9.72
C ASP A 35 -7.97 4.59 11.22
N LEU A 36 -6.84 4.00 11.62
CA LEU A 36 -6.51 3.74 13.03
C LEU A 36 -5.78 4.92 13.68
N SER A 37 -5.59 6.02 12.96
CA SER A 37 -4.87 7.20 13.46
C SER A 37 -5.83 8.10 14.25
N PRO A 38 -5.68 8.22 15.59
CA PRO A 38 -6.60 8.99 16.42
C PRO A 38 -6.48 10.51 16.18
N GLU A 39 -5.35 10.99 15.67
CA GLU A 39 -5.07 12.42 15.53
C GLU A 39 -5.45 13.03 14.18
N LYS A 40 -5.60 12.23 13.12
CA LYS A 40 -5.86 12.76 11.77
C LYS A 40 -6.51 11.72 10.87
N SER A 41 -7.75 12.01 10.45
CA SER A 41 -8.40 11.26 9.38
C SER A 41 -7.70 11.56 8.06
N ARG A 42 -7.19 10.54 7.38
CA ARG A 42 -6.66 10.68 6.02
C ARG A 42 -7.79 10.87 5.02
N THR A 43 -7.51 11.66 4.00
CA THR A 43 -8.37 11.76 2.83
C THR A 43 -8.28 10.50 1.96
N ASN A 44 -9.31 10.23 1.15
CA ASN A 44 -9.29 9.12 0.19
C ASN A 44 -8.05 9.16 -0.71
N THR A 45 -7.63 10.35 -1.15
CA THR A 45 -6.45 10.54 -2.00
C THR A 45 -5.17 10.12 -1.29
N GLU A 46 -5.00 10.50 -0.02
CA GLU A 46 -3.84 10.09 0.78
C GLU A 46 -3.81 8.57 1.00
N ILE A 47 -4.97 7.97 1.28
CA ILE A 47 -5.10 6.50 1.45
C ILE A 47 -4.69 5.77 0.17
N ILE A 48 -5.18 6.23 -0.98
CA ILE A 48 -4.84 5.65 -2.29
C ILE A 48 -3.36 5.78 -2.58
N SER A 49 -2.76 6.94 -2.34
CA SER A 49 -1.32 7.16 -2.54
C SER A 49 -0.50 6.20 -1.67
N MET A 50 -0.87 6.08 -0.40
CA MET A 50 -0.24 5.20 0.57
C MET A 50 -0.36 3.71 0.20
N MET A 51 -1.47 3.29 -0.41
CA MET A 51 -1.62 1.92 -0.94
C MET A 51 -0.73 1.69 -2.16
N LYS A 52 -0.72 2.64 -3.11
CA LYS A 52 0.12 2.55 -4.32
C LYS A 52 1.61 2.49 -3.98
N GLU A 53 2.04 3.24 -2.98
CA GLU A 53 3.43 3.22 -2.49
C GLU A 53 3.80 1.84 -1.96
N ARG A 54 2.92 1.20 -1.17
CA ARG A 54 3.18 -0.15 -0.63
C ARG A 54 3.13 -1.25 -1.68
N VAL A 55 2.29 -1.08 -2.71
CA VAL A 55 2.17 -2.04 -3.83
C VAL A 55 3.22 -1.75 -4.92
N ARG A 56 4.02 -0.68 -4.77
CA ARG A 56 5.08 -0.36 -5.71
C ARG A 56 6.00 -1.57 -5.82
N ARG A 57 6.22 -2.01 -7.06
CA ARG A 57 7.09 -3.14 -7.38
C ARG A 57 8.43 -2.88 -6.70
N PHE A 58 8.89 -3.83 -5.89
CA PHE A 58 10.28 -3.87 -5.47
C PHE A 58 11.09 -4.01 -6.75
N VAL A 59 11.72 -2.90 -7.16
CA VAL A 59 12.73 -2.96 -8.20
C VAL A 59 13.94 -3.57 -7.48
N PRO A 60 14.37 -4.79 -7.82
CA PRO A 60 15.60 -5.30 -7.26
C PRO A 60 16.68 -4.31 -7.65
N THR A 61 17.39 -3.75 -6.69
CA THR A 61 18.59 -2.94 -6.94
C THR A 61 19.69 -3.88 -7.42
N ALA A 62 19.54 -4.46 -8.60
CA ALA A 62 20.59 -5.18 -9.30
C ALA A 62 21.26 -4.17 -10.24
N SER A 63 22.13 -3.31 -9.70
CA SER A 63 22.97 -2.41 -10.52
C SER A 63 24.12 -1.69 -9.80
N GLN A 64 24.60 -2.11 -8.62
CA GLN A 64 25.70 -1.37 -7.95
C GLN A 64 27.00 -2.13 -7.63
N GLU A 65 27.16 -3.42 -7.98
CA GLU A 65 28.40 -4.14 -7.61
C GLU A 65 29.19 -4.79 -8.76
N ALA A 66 28.80 -4.61 -10.03
CA ALA A 66 29.45 -5.34 -11.15
C ALA A 66 30.47 -4.53 -11.97
N PHE A 67 30.84 -3.30 -11.60
CA PHE A 67 31.72 -2.43 -12.42
C PHE A 67 33.01 -1.96 -11.73
N HIS A 68 33.51 -2.62 -10.68
CA HIS A 68 34.78 -2.24 -10.05
C HIS A 68 35.85 -3.34 -9.91
N THR A 69 35.78 -4.42 -10.68
CA THR A 69 36.92 -5.34 -10.81
C THR A 69 36.91 -5.99 -12.19
N SER A 70 37.61 -5.38 -13.15
CA SER A 70 38.44 -6.01 -14.20
C SER A 70 38.96 -4.94 -15.15
#